data_AF-A0A2D4MV36-F1
#
_entry.id   AF-A0A2D4MV36-F1
#
_cell.length_a   1.000
_cell.length_b   1.000
_cell.length_c   1.000
_cell.angle_alpha   90.00
_cell.angle_beta   90.00
_cell.angle_gamma   90.00
#
_symmetry.space_group_name_H-M   'P 1'
#
loop_
_entity.id
_entity.type
_entity.pdbx_description
1 polymer ?
#
loop_
_entity_poly.entity_id
_entity_poly.type
_entity_poly.pdbx_seq_one_letter_code
_entity_poly.pdbx_strand_id
1 'polypeptide(L)'
;LTCSFTMDKMNPAHLLVLAAVCVSLLGASSVPPRPLNLINFQRMIECTTRRYAWDFTNYGCYCGAGGSGTPVDELDRCCKVHDDCYGAAEKYHRCSPKLTL
;
A
#
# COMPACT_ATOMS: atom_id res chain seq x y z
N LEU A 1 -8.08 14.75 28.86
CA LEU A 1 -8.69 13.42 29.06
C LEU A 1 -7.58 12.40 29.22
N THR A 2 -7.17 12.12 30.46
CA THR A 2 -6.26 11.01 30.77
C THR A 2 -7.11 9.81 31.13
N CYS A 3 -7.20 8.80 30.26
CA CYS A 3 -7.79 7.52 30.65
C CYS A 3 -6.84 6.84 31.63
N SER A 4 -7.07 7.04 32.92
CA SER A 4 -6.49 6.20 33.97
C SER A 4 -7.13 4.83 33.86
N PHE A 5 -6.49 3.92 33.13
CA PHE A 5 -6.82 2.50 33.21
C PHE A 5 -6.43 2.03 34.61
N THR A 6 -7.42 1.86 35.49
CA THR A 6 -7.26 1.26 36.81
C THR A 6 -6.68 -0.15 36.65
N MET A 7 -5.45 -0.37 37.11
CA MET A 7 -4.74 -1.66 37.07
C MET A 7 -5.34 -2.72 38.03
N ASP A 8 -6.35 -2.37 38.83
CA ASP A 8 -6.88 -3.19 39.93
C ASP A 8 -7.86 -4.32 39.52
N LYS A 9 -8.17 -4.48 38.23
CA LYS A 9 -9.12 -5.51 37.76
C LYS A 9 -8.76 -6.17 36.43
N MET A 10 -7.47 -6.38 36.15
CA MET A 10 -7.06 -7.17 34.99
C MET A 10 -7.07 -8.66 35.34
N ASN A 11 -7.99 -9.41 34.74
CA ASN A 11 -7.90 -10.87 34.68
C ASN A 11 -6.56 -11.25 34.01
N PRO A 12 -5.79 -12.22 34.54
CA PRO A 12 -4.56 -12.70 33.92
C PRO A 12 -4.69 -13.03 32.41
N ALA A 13 -5.89 -13.41 31.95
CA ALA A 13 -6.18 -13.57 30.53
C ALA A 13 -5.99 -12.29 29.69
N HIS A 14 -6.33 -11.10 30.22
CA HIS A 14 -6.09 -9.83 29.54
C HIS A 14 -4.60 -9.53 29.39
N LEU A 15 -3.79 -9.87 30.39
CA LEU A 15 -2.33 -9.69 30.32
C LEU A 15 -1.73 -10.56 29.22
N LEU A 16 -2.21 -11.80 29.08
CA LEU A 16 -1.80 -12.72 28.02
C LEU A 16 -2.19 -12.21 26.62
N VAL A 17 -3.41 -11.69 26.46
CA VAL A 17 -3.87 -11.09 25.19
C VAL A 17 -3.03 -9.87 24.82
N LEU A 18 -2.76 -8.97 25.77
CA LEU A 18 -1.90 -7.80 25.54
C LEU A 18 -0.48 -8.22 25.15
N ALA A 19 0.10 -9.19 25.84
CA ALA A 19 1.42 -9.73 25.50
C ALA A 19 1.44 -10.33 24.09
N ALA A 20 0.44 -11.12 23.71
CA ALA A 20 0.33 -11.71 22.38
C ALA A 20 0.20 -10.66 21.27
N VAL A 21 -0.61 -9.61 21.48
CA VAL A 21 -0.76 -8.49 20.55
C VAL A 21 0.56 -7.74 20.40
N CYS A 22 1.23 -7.43 21.52
CA CYS A 22 2.54 -6.76 21.51
C CYS A 22 3.59 -7.56 20.74
N VAL A 23 3.71 -8.88 21.00
CA VAL A 23 4.64 -9.76 20.28
C VAL A 23 4.33 -9.80 18.78
N SER A 24 3.05 -9.84 18.40
CA SER A 24 2.63 -9.85 16.98
C SER A 24 2.98 -8.53 16.27
N LEU A 25 2.75 -7.40 16.93
CA LEU A 25 3.06 -6.06 16.39
C LEU A 25 4.56 -5.84 16.26
N LEU A 26 5.36 -6.25 17.26
CA LEU A 26 6.82 -6.21 17.22
C LEU A 26 7.37 -6.99 16.01
N GLY A 27 6.78 -8.15 15.71
CA GLY A 27 7.12 -8.94 14.52
C GLY A 27 6.83 -8.19 13.21
N ALA A 28 5.66 -7.54 13.10
CA ALA A 28 5.27 -6.80 11.89
C ALA A 28 6.19 -5.61 11.58
N SER A 29 6.66 -4.89 12.60
CA SER A 29 7.60 -3.76 12.43
C SER A 29 8.98 -4.15 11.89
N SER A 30 9.33 -5.44 11.93
CA SER A 30 10.61 -5.96 11.45
C SER A 30 10.60 -6.45 9.99
N VAL A 31 9.41 -6.50 9.36
CA VAL A 31 9.29 -6.90 7.96
C VAL A 31 9.70 -5.73 7.07
N PRO A 32 10.82 -5.79 6.34
CA PRO A 32 11.18 -4.72 5.42
C PRO A 32 10.09 -4.60 4.35
N PRO A 33 9.68 -3.38 3.97
CA PRO A 33 8.76 -3.21 2.86
C PRO A 33 9.35 -3.89 1.63
N ARG A 34 8.55 -4.71 0.95
CA ARG A 34 8.98 -5.35 -0.29
C ARG A 34 9.38 -4.25 -1.28
N PRO A 35 10.46 -4.43 -2.07
CA PRO A 35 10.82 -3.46 -3.11
C PRO A 35 9.62 -3.30 -4.05
N LEU A 36 9.06 -2.10 -4.12
CA LEU A 36 7.94 -1.80 -5.00
C LEU A 36 8.53 -1.41 -6.35
N ASN A 37 8.42 -2.32 -7.31
CA ASN A 37 8.80 -2.11 -8.69
C ASN A 37 7.65 -2.52 -9.62
N LEU A 38 7.81 -2.26 -10.92
CA LEU A 38 6.77 -2.50 -11.90
C LEU A 38 6.37 -3.99 -11.99
N ILE A 39 7.30 -4.94 -11.80
CA ILE A 39 7.01 -6.38 -11.78
C ILE A 39 6.11 -6.74 -10.59
N ASN A 40 6.39 -6.19 -9.41
CA ASN A 40 5.55 -6.44 -8.24
C ASN A 40 4.16 -5.83 -8.41
N PHE A 41 4.04 -4.65 -9.02
CA PHE A 41 2.74 -4.06 -9.34
C PHE A 41 1.95 -4.93 -10.34
N GLN A 42 2.59 -5.40 -11.40
CA GLN A 42 2.00 -6.37 -12.34
C GLN A 42 1.45 -7.60 -11.60
N ARG A 43 2.26 -8.22 -10.73
CA ARG A 43 1.85 -9.39 -9.95
C ARG A 43 0.67 -9.09 -9.02
N MET A 44 0.61 -7.90 -8.44
CA MET A 44 -0.53 -7.49 -7.61
C MET A 44 -1.81 -7.35 -8.43
N ILE A 45 -1.73 -6.75 -9.63
CA ILE A 45 -2.88 -6.65 -10.54
C ILE A 45 -3.39 -8.05 -10.90
N GLU A 46 -2.50 -8.93 -11.34
CA GLU A 46 -2.87 -10.29 -11.75
C GLU A 46 -3.46 -11.12 -10.60
N CYS A 47 -2.88 -10.98 -9.39
CA CYS A 47 -3.35 -11.68 -8.19
C CYS A 47 -4.76 -11.23 -7.77
N THR A 48 -5.03 -9.93 -7.80
CA THR A 48 -6.27 -9.34 -7.27
C THR A 48 -7.41 -9.34 -8.29
N THR A 49 -7.10 -9.07 -9.55
CA THR A 49 -8.13 -8.91 -10.60
C THR A 49 -8.39 -10.20 -11.37
N ARG A 50 -7.47 -11.19 -11.31
CA ARG A 50 -7.46 -12.38 -12.17
C ARG A 50 -7.45 -12.06 -13.67
N ARG A 51 -7.09 -10.83 -14.01
CA ARG A 51 -6.85 -10.36 -15.37
C ARG A 51 -5.39 -10.10 -15.56
N TYR A 52 -4.98 -10.06 -16.80
CA TYR A 52 -3.61 -9.77 -17.12
C TYR A 52 -3.30 -8.29 -16.97
N ALA A 53 -2.10 -7.95 -16.47
CA ALA A 53 -1.77 -6.54 -16.19
C ALA A 53 -1.80 -5.64 -17.44
N TRP A 54 -1.54 -6.20 -18.62
CA TRP A 54 -1.59 -5.45 -19.88
C TRP A 54 -3.00 -4.96 -20.24
N ASP A 55 -4.06 -5.60 -19.73
CA ASP A 55 -5.43 -5.13 -19.90
C ASP A 55 -5.67 -3.75 -19.27
N PHE A 56 -4.78 -3.33 -18.37
CA PHE A 56 -4.82 -2.05 -17.66
C PHE A 56 -3.74 -1.08 -18.17
N THR A 57 -3.08 -1.38 -19.29
CA THR A 57 -2.06 -0.52 -19.90
C THR A 57 -2.60 0.17 -21.15
N ASN A 58 -2.14 1.39 -21.42
CA ASN A 58 -2.59 2.23 -22.53
C ASN A 58 -4.12 2.44 -22.56
N TYR A 59 -4.71 2.59 -21.38
CA TYR A 59 -6.14 2.82 -21.22
C TYR A 59 -6.39 4.24 -20.68
N GLY A 60 -7.42 4.90 -21.22
CA GLY A 60 -7.82 6.23 -20.76
C GLY A 60 -6.71 7.27 -20.94
N CYS A 61 -6.66 8.20 -19.99
CA CYS A 61 -5.71 9.30 -19.96
C CYS A 61 -4.48 9.01 -19.08
N TYR A 62 -4.58 8.13 -18.09
CA TYR A 62 -3.58 7.95 -17.03
C TYR A 62 -3.09 6.51 -16.88
N CYS A 63 -3.81 5.48 -17.34
CA CYS A 63 -3.34 4.10 -17.21
C CYS A 63 -2.24 3.79 -18.25
N GLY A 64 -0.99 4.14 -17.95
CA GLY A 64 0.15 3.93 -18.84
C GLY A 64 1.34 4.84 -18.54
N ALA A 65 2.13 5.14 -19.56
CA ALA A 65 3.24 6.09 -19.42
C ALA A 65 2.76 7.53 -19.65
N GLY A 66 3.01 8.41 -18.68
CA GLY A 66 2.67 9.83 -18.78
C GLY A 66 1.34 10.14 -18.10
N GLY A 67 0.51 10.95 -18.74
CA GLY A 67 -0.88 11.21 -18.32
C GLY A 67 -1.24 12.69 -18.25
N SER A 68 -2.35 13.07 -18.88
CA SER A 68 -2.89 14.43 -18.84
C SER A 68 -4.38 14.45 -19.21
N GLY A 69 -5.10 15.49 -18.80
CA GLY A 69 -6.53 15.65 -19.09
C GLY A 69 -7.43 15.24 -17.94
N THR A 70 -8.68 14.88 -18.25
CA THR A 70 -9.69 14.44 -17.27
C THR A 70 -9.83 12.92 -17.37
N PRO A 71 -9.81 12.17 -16.25
CA PRO A 71 -10.00 10.73 -16.28
C PRO A 71 -11.29 10.34 -17.00
N VAL A 72 -11.21 9.34 -17.88
CA VAL A 72 -12.35 8.93 -18.71
C VAL A 72 -13.40 8.12 -17.94
N ASP A 73 -12.97 7.43 -16.88
CA ASP A 73 -13.82 6.64 -15.99
C ASP A 73 -13.17 6.42 -14.61
N GLU A 74 -13.77 5.56 -13.78
CA GLU A 74 -13.26 5.24 -12.44
C GLU A 74 -11.93 4.49 -12.45
N LEU A 75 -11.69 3.64 -13.45
CA LEU A 75 -10.42 2.94 -13.59
C LEU A 75 -9.29 3.93 -13.89
N ASP A 76 -9.53 4.83 -14.83
CA ASP A 76 -8.57 5.87 -15.20
C ASP A 76 -8.29 6.84 -14.04
N ARG A 77 -9.31 7.10 -13.20
CA ARG A 77 -9.14 7.87 -11.95
C ARG A 77 -8.23 7.16 -10.96
N CYS A 78 -8.30 5.83 -10.85
CA CYS A 78 -7.36 5.05 -10.04
C CYS A 78 -5.94 5.18 -10.57
N CYS A 79 -5.74 5.14 -11.88
CA CYS A 79 -4.43 5.31 -12.50
C CYS A 79 -3.85 6.70 -12.24
N LYS A 80 -4.67 7.75 -12.33
CA LYS A 80 -4.27 9.11 -11.95
C LYS A 80 -3.79 9.19 -10.49
N VAL A 81 -4.54 8.61 -9.55
CA VAL A 81 -4.16 8.59 -8.13
C VAL A 81 -2.85 7.81 -7.92
N HIS A 82 -2.65 6.73 -8.67
CA HIS A 82 -1.42 5.94 -8.64
C HIS A 82 -0.22 6.73 -9.15
N ASP A 83 -0.36 7.48 -10.25
CA ASP A 83 0.69 8.36 -10.78
C ASP A 83 1.03 9.49 -9.80
N ASP A 84 0.02 10.11 -9.20
CA ASP A 84 0.21 11.14 -8.16
C ASP A 84 0.99 10.56 -6.96
N CYS A 85 0.70 9.31 -6.57
CA CYS A 85 1.41 8.60 -5.51
C CYS A 85 2.88 8.32 -5.86
N TYR A 86 3.15 7.83 -7.08
CA TYR A 86 4.52 7.62 -7.56
C TYR A 86 5.30 8.94 -7.64
N GLY A 87 4.68 10.01 -8.14
CA GLY A 87 5.28 11.34 -8.18
C GLY A 87 5.62 11.87 -6.77
N ALA A 88 4.76 11.64 -5.79
CA ALA A 88 5.03 11.99 -4.39
C ALA A 88 6.19 11.16 -3.81
N ALA A 89 6.24 9.86 -4.09
CA ALA A 89 7.32 8.98 -3.64
C ALA A 89 8.68 9.40 -4.22
N GLU A 90 8.73 9.72 -5.51
CA GLU A 90 9.93 10.22 -6.19
C GLU A 90 10.36 11.58 -5.62
N LYS A 91 9.42 12.52 -5.51
CA LYS A 91 9.69 13.90 -5.11
C LYS A 91 10.07 14.07 -3.63
N TYR A 92 9.31 13.45 -2.73
CA TYR A 92 9.42 13.69 -1.29
C TYR A 92 10.25 12.62 -0.57
N HIS A 93 10.21 11.38 -1.05
CA HIS A 93 10.85 10.24 -0.40
C HIS A 93 12.09 9.74 -1.15
N ARG A 94 12.41 10.32 -2.32
CA ARG A 94 13.53 9.92 -3.18
C ARG A 94 13.49 8.44 -3.53
N CYS A 95 12.29 7.89 -3.69
CA CYS A 95 12.08 6.52 -4.14
C CYS A 95 12.20 6.42 -5.66
N SER A 96 12.45 5.22 -6.17
CA SER A 96 12.41 4.91 -7.61
C SER A 96 11.39 3.80 -7.88
N PRO A 97 10.08 4.08 -7.74
CA PRO A 97 9.02 3.06 -7.72
C PRO A 97 8.83 2.32 -9.05
N LYS A 98 9.33 2.89 -10.15
CA LYS A 98 9.24 2.30 -11.49
C LYS A 98 10.44 1.41 -11.84
N LEU A 99 11.55 1.48 -11.09
CA LEU A 99 12.79 0.82 -11.47
C LEU A 99 12.71 -0.68 -11.17
N THR A 100 12.60 -1.50 -12.22
CA THR A 100 12.96 -2.91 -12.19
C THR A 100 14.48 -3.03 -12.15
N LEU A 101 15.04 -3.24 -10.96
CA LEU A 101 16.30 -3.95 -10.81
C LEU A 101 16.00 -5.44 -10.66
#